data_AF-A0A4R1XKX8-F1
#
_entry.id   AF-A0A4R1XKX8-F1
#
_cell.length_a   1.000
_cell.length_b   1.000
_cell.length_c   1.000
_cell.angle_alpha   90.00
_cell.angle_beta   90.00
_cell.angle_gamma   90.00
#
_symmetry.space_group_name_H-M   'P 1'
#
loop_
_entity.id
_entity.type
_entity.pdbx_description
1 polymer ?
#
loop_
_entity_poly.entity_id
_entity_poly.type
_entity_poly.pdbx_seq_one_letter_code
_entity_poly.pdbx_strand_id
1 'polypeptide(L)' 'MRSLQSVALIVNKYADAAGLLVERLSGHSLRAGFVTSAAEKRASISRIMEVTRHRDPQTVETYVRRADRFKDHAGDGFL' A
#
# COMPACT_ATOMS: atom_id res chain seq x y z
N MET A 1 25.65 -4.86 4.64
CA MET A 1 24.33 -5.50 4.38
C MET A 1 23.74 -5.94 5.72
N ARG A 2 23.04 -5.06 6.46
CA ARG A 2 22.40 -5.36 7.78
C ARG A 2 21.06 -4.64 8.03
N SER A 3 20.67 -3.64 7.24
CA SER A 3 19.49 -2.79 7.54
C SER A 3 18.14 -3.41 7.18
N LEU A 4 18.07 -4.23 6.13
CA LEU A 4 16.81 -4.81 5.64
C LEU A 4 16.22 -5.82 6.65
N GLN A 5 17.07 -6.58 7.35
CA GLN A 5 16.63 -7.48 8.42
C GLN A 5 16.06 -6.71 9.61
N SER A 6 16.67 -5.60 10.03
CA SER A 6 16.15 -4.78 11.13
C SER A 6 14.78 -4.20 10.84
N VAL A 7 14.54 -3.70 9.61
CA VAL A 7 13.22 -3.18 9.21
C VAL A 7 12.18 -4.29 9.19
N ALA A 8 12.50 -5.46 8.65
CA ALA A 8 11.60 -6.61 8.64
C ALA A 8 11.21 -7.05 10.05
N LEU A 9 12.17 -7.13 10.98
CA LEU A 9 11.91 -7.47 12.38
C LEU A 9 10.98 -6.47 13.08
N ILE A 10 11.17 -5.18 12.83
CA ILE A 10 10.31 -4.12 13.37
C ILE A 10 8.89 -4.25 12.83
N VAL A 11 8.73 -4.43 11.51
CA VAL A 11 7.42 -4.61 10.88
C VAL A 11 6.73 -5.86 11.43
N ASN A 12 7.44 -6.97 11.53
CA ASN A 12 6.91 -8.23 12.05
C ASN A 12 6.42 -8.07 13.49
N LYS A 13 7.17 -7.36 14.35
CA LYS A 13 6.77 -7.07 15.72
C LYS A 13 5.45 -6.29 15.80
N TYR A 14 5.29 -5.26 14.97
CA TYR A 14 4.06 -4.47 14.98
C TYR A 14 2.88 -5.18 14.29
N ALA A 15 3.16 -6.01 13.29
CA ALA A 15 2.16 -6.83 12.64
C ALA A 15 1.58 -7.89 13.59
N ASP A 16 2.44 -8.56 14.36
CA ASP A 16 2.04 -9.51 15.39
C ASP A 16 1.19 -8.83 16.47
N ALA A 17 1.62 -7.65 16.94
CA ALA A 17 0.85 -6.83 17.89
C ALA A 17 -0.52 -6.37 17.34
N ALA A 18 -0.66 -6.26 16.01
CA ALA A 18 -1.91 -5.92 15.34
C ALA A 18 -2.76 -7.16 14.96
N GLY A 19 -2.31 -8.38 15.32
CA GLY A 19 -3.01 -9.64 14.97
C GLY A 19 -2.92 -10.00 13.48
N LEU A 20 -1.95 -9.45 12.74
CA LEU A 20 -1.74 -9.74 11.33
C LEU A 20 -0.83 -10.96 11.14
N LEU A 21 -1.12 -11.76 10.12
CA LEU A 21 -0.28 -12.91 9.75
C LEU A 21 1.05 -12.43 9.18
N VAL A 22 2.08 -12.44 10.01
CA VAL A 22 3.45 -11.99 9.70
C VAL A 22 4.02 -12.68 8.47
N GLU A 23 3.71 -13.96 8.25
CA GLU A 23 4.15 -14.76 7.11
C GLU A 23 3.68 -14.19 5.75
N ARG A 24 2.63 -13.36 5.75
CA ARG A 24 2.10 -12.70 4.54
C ARG A 24 2.73 -11.33 4.29
N LEU A 25 3.57 -10.86 5.21
CA LEU A 25 4.23 -9.55 5.13
C LEU A 25 5.65 -9.69 4.59
N SER A 26 5.90 -9.02 3.47
CA SER A 26 7.21 -8.91 2.84
C SER A 26 7.45 -7.46 2.42
N GLY A 27 8.68 -7.13 2.02
CA GLY A 27 8.99 -5.82 1.45
C GLY A 27 8.10 -5.46 0.24
N HIS A 28 7.69 -6.48 -0.54
CA HIS A 28 6.75 -6.28 -1.64
C HIS A 28 5.34 -5.97 -1.14
N SER A 29 4.84 -6.70 -0.12
CA SER A 29 3.53 -6.46 0.50
C SER A 29 3.44 -5.05 1.10
N LEU A 30 4.52 -4.56 1.71
CA LEU A 30 4.59 -3.21 2.28
C LEU A 30 4.59 -2.11 1.22
N ARG A 31 5.33 -2.30 0.12
CA ARG A 31 5.29 -1.37 -1.02
C ARG A 31 3.89 -1.30 -1.61
N ALA A 32 3.23 -2.44 -1.81
CA ALA A 32 1.85 -2.47 -2.28
C ALA A 32 0.89 -1.76 -1.31
N GLY A 33 1.00 -2.03 -0.01
CA GLY A 33 0.20 -1.37 1.03
C GLY A 33 0.42 0.15 1.08
N PHE A 34 1.66 0.61 0.90
CA PHE A 34 1.97 2.04 0.78
C PHE A 34 1.28 2.67 -0.43
N VAL A 35 1.38 2.04 -1.62
CA VAL A 35 0.75 2.56 -2.84
C VAL A 35 -0.77 2.64 -2.68
N THR A 36 -1.42 1.59 -2.15
CA THR A 36 -2.85 1.59 -1.85
C THR A 36 -3.22 2.73 -0.90
N SER A 37 -2.52 2.86 0.21
CA SER A 37 -2.82 3.89 1.22
C SER A 37 -2.61 5.31 0.68
N ALA A 38 -1.60 5.52 -0.17
CA ALA A 38 -1.35 6.81 -0.79
C ALA A 38 -2.41 7.15 -1.84
N ALA A 39 -2.86 6.16 -2.62
CA ALA A 39 -3.96 6.30 -3.57
C ALA A 39 -5.28 6.63 -2.86
N GLU A 40 -5.61 5.95 -1.77
CA GLU A 40 -6.80 6.23 -0.93
C GLU A 40 -6.80 7.65 -0.34
N LYS A 41 -5.61 8.20 -0.08
CA LYS A 41 -5.42 9.59 0.37
C LYS A 41 -5.33 10.60 -0.78
N ARG A 42 -5.64 10.19 -2.02
CA ARG A 42 -5.62 11.03 -3.24
C ARG A 42 -4.27 11.68 -3.51
N ALA A 43 -3.17 11.04 -3.12
CA ALA A 43 -1.85 11.48 -3.54
C ALA A 43 -1.72 11.34 -5.08
N SER A 44 -1.09 12.31 -5.73
CA SER A 44 -0.89 12.24 -7.18
C SER A 44 -0.01 11.05 -7.57
N ILE A 45 -0.28 10.48 -8.75
CA ILE A 45 0.50 9.35 -9.30
C ILE A 45 2.00 9.69 -9.31
N SER A 46 2.38 10.89 -9.74
CA SER A 46 3.78 11.34 -9.78
C SER A 46 4.46 11.29 -8.41
N ARG A 47 3.78 11.72 -7.34
CA ARG A 47 4.33 11.70 -5.98
C ARG A 47 4.44 10.28 -5.42
N ILE A 48 3.47 9.42 -5.74
CA ILE A 48 3.54 8.01 -5.39
C ILE A 48 4.73 7.34 -6.10
N MET A 49 4.91 7.61 -7.40
CA MET A 49 6.01 7.09 -8.21
C MET A 49 7.37 7.56 -7.72
N GLU A 50 7.50 8.82 -7.28
CA GLU A 50 8.74 9.37 -6.71
C GLU A 50 9.21 8.56 -5.48
N VAL A 51 8.30 8.30 -4.53
CA VAL A 51 8.62 7.58 -3.30
C VAL A 51 8.89 6.09 -3.55
N THR A 52 8.10 5.49 -4.43
CA THR A 52 8.18 4.05 -4.70
C THR A 52 9.18 3.68 -5.80
N ARG A 53 9.64 4.65 -6.59
CA ARG A 53 10.50 4.46 -7.76
C ARG A 53 9.88 3.53 -8.81
N HIS A 54 8.56 3.59 -9.02
CA HIS A 54 7.95 2.95 -10.20
C HIS A 54 8.34 3.73 -11.45
N ARG A 55 8.70 3.00 -12.51
CA ARG A 55 8.98 3.59 -13.83
C ARG A 55 7.73 3.70 -14.69
N ASP A 56 6.82 2.74 -14.52
CA ASP A 56 5.57 2.67 -15.27
C ASP A 56 4.41 3.20 -14.41
N PRO A 57 3.72 4.26 -14.87
CA PRO A 57 2.55 4.80 -14.18
C PRO A 57 1.35 3.84 -14.17
N GLN A 58 1.20 2.93 -15.15
CA GLN A 58 0.04 2.02 -15.21
C GLN A 58 -0.03 1.09 -14.00
N THR A 59 1.13 0.70 -13.48
CA THR A 59 1.24 -0.10 -12.26
C THR A 59 0.63 0.63 -11.06
N VAL A 60 0.86 1.94 -10.92
CA VAL A 60 0.31 2.76 -9.83
C VAL A 60 -1.18 3.04 -10.06
N GLU A 61 -1.56 3.29 -11.30
CA GLU A 61 -2.94 3.60 -11.69
C GLU A 61 -3.93 2.48 -11.31
N THR A 62 -3.50 1.23 -11.36
CA THR A 62 -4.30 0.08 -10.90
C THR A 62 -4.73 0.22 -9.43
N TYR A 63 -3.87 0.76 -8.56
CA TYR A 63 -4.19 1.00 -7.15
C TYR A 63 -5.13 2.19 -6.97
N VAL A 64 -4.96 3.25 -7.76
CA VAL A 64 -5.84 4.43 -7.76
C VAL A 64 -7.26 4.03 -8.15
N ARG A 65 -7.42 3.34 -9.29
CA ARG A 65 -8.73 2.83 -9.74
C ARG A 65 -9.39 1.92 -8.71
N ARG A 66 -8.60 1.12 -7.98
CA ARG A 66 -9.10 0.26 -6.91
C ARG A 66 -9.57 1.08 -5.71
N ALA A 67 -8.81 2.09 -5.28
CA ALA A 67 -9.19 2.97 -4.18
C ALA A 67 -10.47 3.75 -4.50
N ASP A 68 -10.59 4.26 -5.74
CA ASP A 68 -11.79 4.98 -6.19
C ASP A 68 -13.03 4.08 -6.23
N ARG A 69 -12.88 2.80 -6.61
CA ARG A 69 -13.98 1.81 -6.59
C ARG A 69 -14.63 1.65 -5.20
N PHE A 70 -13.86 1.81 -4.13
CA PHE A 70 -14.37 1.69 -2.76
C PHE A 70 -14.97 3.00 -2.22
N LYS A 71 -14.80 4.13 -2.91
CA LYS A 71 -15.28 5.46 -2.50
C LYS A 71 -16.43 5.98 -3.35
N ASP A 72 -16.48 5.60 -4.62
CA ASP A 72 -17.59 5.86 -5.55
C ASP A 72 -18.41 4.57 -5.76
N HIS A 73 -18.65 3.81 -4.69
CA HIS A 73 -19.53 2.66 -4.81
C HIS A 73 -20.96 3.17 -5.03
N ALA A 74 -21.60 2.80 -6.15
CA ALA A 74 -23.00 3.14 -6.42
C ALA A 74 -24.01 2.71 -5.32
N GLY A 75 -23.57 1.95 -4.31
CA GLY A 75 -24.36 1.57 -3.13
C GLY A 75 -24.15 2.46 -1.89
N ASP A 76 -23.22 3.42 -1.90
CA ASP A 76 -22.84 4.23 -0.71
C ASP A 76 -23.90 5.26 -0.28
N GLY A 77 -25.08 5.25 -0.94
CA GLY A 77 -26.27 6.03 -0.56
C GLY A 77 -27.57 5.23 -0.64
N PHE A 78 -27.50 3.89 -0.73
CA PHE A 78 -28.68 3.01 -0.85
C PHE A 78 -28.95 2.16 0.41
N LEU A 79 -28.25 2.40 1.51
CA LEU A 79 -28.49 1.77 2.82
C LEU A 79 -28.72 2.81 3.91
#